data_AF-A0A1R1BZ17-F1
#
_entry.id   AF-A0A1R1BZ17-F1
#
_cell.length_a   1.000
_cell.length_b   1.000
_cell.length_c   1.000
_cell.angle_alpha   90.00
_cell.angle_beta   90.00
_cell.angle_gamma   90.00
#
_symmetry.space_group_name_H-M   'P 1'
#
loop_
_entity.id
_entity.type
_entity.pdbx_description
1 polymer ?
#
loop_
_entity_poly.entity_id
_entity_poly.type
_entity_poly.pdbx_seq_one_letter_code
_entity_poly.pdbx_strand_id
1 'polypeptide(L)' 'MLYRLTFALNNEEIITTEMTSDKEDLVGATEEAFDLIERDYGAHVVLNLVAFSLLKIEISDETIN' A
#
# COMPACT_ATOMS: atom_id res chain seq x y z
N MET A 1 -6.85 -8.57 5.12
CA MET A 1 -5.90 -7.91 6.05
C MET A 1 -5.81 -6.43 5.70
N LEU A 2 -5.67 -5.55 6.70
CA LEU A 2 -5.53 -4.10 6.50
C LEU A 2 -4.05 -3.71 6.43
N TYR A 3 -3.69 -2.88 5.47
CA TYR A 3 -2.34 -2.36 5.29
C TYR A 3 -2.36 -0.83 5.13
N ARG A 4 -1.32 -0.18 5.64
CA ARG A 4 -0.98 1.19 5.30
C ARG A 4 0.03 1.18 4.15
N LEU A 5 -0.35 1.80 3.05
CA LEU A 5 0.48 1.98 1.87
C LEU A 5 1.01 3.42 1.87
N THR A 6 2.33 3.57 1.82
CA THR A 6 2.99 4.88 1.65
C THR A 6 3.95 4.82 0.47
N PHE A 7 3.87 5.78 -0.44
CA PHE A 7 4.76 5.84 -1.60
C PHE A 7 4.99 7.29 -2.06
N ALA A 8 6.10 7.52 -2.75
CA ALA A 8 6.46 8.82 -3.30
C ALA A 8 6.25 8.82 -4.82
N LEU A 9 5.34 9.67 -5.31
CA LEU A 9 5.11 9.86 -6.75
C LEU A 9 6.31 10.53 -7.42
N ASN A 10 6.97 11.40 -6.68
CA ASN A 10 8.17 12.13 -7.05
C ASN A 10 8.86 12.61 -5.77
N ASN A 11 9.89 13.46 -5.89
CA ASN A 11 10.67 13.92 -4.74
C ASN A 11 9.92 14.94 -3.84
N GLU A 12 8.74 15.41 -4.25
CA GLU A 12 7.95 16.43 -3.56
C GLU A 12 6.61 15.90 -3.03
N GLU A 13 6.08 14.82 -3.63
CA GLU A 13 4.75 14.29 -3.32
C GLU A 13 4.81 12.87 -2.74
N ILE A 14 4.44 12.76 -1.46
CA ILE A 14 4.31 11.51 -0.73
C ILE A 14 2.84 11.26 -0.42
N ILE A 15 2.38 10.07 -0.77
CA ILE A 15 1.02 9.61 -0.54
C ILE A 15 1.02 8.56 0.55
N THR A 16 0.07 8.66 1.48
CA THR A 16 -0.23 7.62 2.45
C THR A 16 -1.71 7.31 2.40
N THR A 17 -2.05 6.05 2.18
CA THR A 17 -3.41 5.56 2.09
C THR A 17 -3.54 4.21 2.77
N GLU A 18 -4.78 3.75 2.94
CA GLU A 18 -5.10 2.43 3.46
C GLU A 18 -5.56 1.53 2.32
N MET A 19 -5.16 0.27 2.38
CA MET A 19 -5.61 -0.75 1.45
C MET A 19 -5.93 -2.04 2.21
N THR A 20 -6.94 -2.76 1.72
CA THR A 20 -7.28 -4.09 2.20
C THR A 20 -6.85 -5.12 1.16
N SER A 21 -6.19 -6.18 1.60
CA SER A 21 -5.78 -7.29 0.74
C SER A 21 -6.23 -8.62 1.33
N ASP A 22 -6.71 -9.52 0.49
CA ASP A 22 -7.06 -10.89 0.89
C ASP A 22 -5.85 -11.84 0.86
N LYS A 23 -4.67 -11.32 0.47
CA LYS A 23 -3.42 -12.08 0.47
C LYS A 23 -2.92 -12.27 1.89
N GLU A 24 -2.55 -13.52 2.20
CA GLU A 24 -2.04 -13.89 3.52
C GLU A 24 -0.57 -13.51 3.71
N ASP A 25 0.16 -13.32 2.62
CA ASP A 25 1.58 -12.97 2.60
C ASP A 25 1.84 -11.54 2.10
N LEU A 26 2.97 -10.98 2.51
CA LEU A 26 3.37 -9.61 2.19
C LEU A 26 3.68 -9.43 0.69
N VAL A 27 4.11 -10.49 -0.01
CA VAL A 27 4.46 -10.40 -1.44
C VAL A 27 3.19 -10.18 -2.24
N GLY A 28 2.16 -11.00 -2.04
CA GLY A 28 0.87 -10.83 -2.69
C GLY A 28 0.22 -9.47 -2.37
N ALA A 29 0.28 -9.02 -1.12
CA ALA A 29 -0.24 -7.71 -0.74
C ALA A 29 0.54 -6.55 -1.41
N THR A 30 1.83 -6.75 -1.68
CA THR A 30 2.66 -5.78 -2.38
C THR A 30 2.32 -5.71 -3.88
N GLU A 31 2.04 -6.85 -4.51
CA GLU A 31 1.56 -6.89 -5.91
C GLU A 31 0.24 -6.11 -6.05
N GLU A 32 -0.72 -6.36 -5.17
CA GLU A 32 -1.99 -5.62 -5.16
C GLU A 32 -1.80 -4.12 -4.87
N ALA A 33 -0.78 -3.76 -4.08
CA ALA A 33 -0.44 -2.36 -3.83
C ALA A 33 0.05 -1.66 -5.11
N PHE A 34 0.88 -2.35 -5.91
CA PHE A 34 1.32 -1.82 -7.20
C PHE A 34 0.17 -1.70 -8.19
N ASP A 35 -0.72 -2.68 -8.27
CA ASP A 35 -1.92 -2.61 -9.12
C ASP A 35 -2.81 -1.43 -8.73
N LEU A 36 -2.96 -1.17 -7.42
CA LEU A 36 -3.72 -0.04 -6.90
C LEU A 36 -3.07 1.30 -7.29
N ILE A 37 -1.74 1.42 -7.15
CA ILE A 37 -1.01 2.62 -7.57
C ILE A 37 -1.12 2.83 -9.08
N GLU A 38 -0.98 1.78 -9.88
CA GLU A 38 -1.11 1.86 -11.34
C GLU A 38 -2.51 2.31 -11.75
N ARG A 39 -3.55 1.76 -11.13
CA ARG A 39 -4.93 2.14 -11.44
C ARG A 39 -5.22 3.60 -11.09
N ASP A 40 -4.73 4.06 -9.95
CA ASP A 40 -5.10 5.36 -9.39
C ASP A 40 -4.21 6.51 -9.92
N TYR A 41 -2.96 6.22 -10.30
CA TYR A 41 -1.97 7.22 -10.72
C TYR A 41 -1.33 6.95 -12.09
N GLY A 42 -1.55 5.77 -12.67
CA GLY A 42 -1.06 5.36 -13.98
C GLY A 42 0.25 4.56 -13.93
N ALA A 43 0.45 3.69 -14.92
CA ALA A 43 1.60 2.78 -15.01
C ALA A 43 2.97 3.46 -14.94
N HIS A 44 3.07 4.69 -15.48
CA HIS A 44 4.31 5.47 -15.45
C HIS A 44 4.77 5.81 -14.03
N VAL A 45 3.85 5.92 -13.07
CA VAL A 45 4.19 6.17 -11.67
C VAL A 45 4.83 4.95 -11.04
N VAL A 46 4.23 3.77 -11.20
CA VAL A 46 4.75 2.51 -10.64
C VAL A 46 6.20 2.26 -11.07
N LEU A 47 6.51 2.51 -12.33
CA LEU A 47 7.86 2.35 -12.89
C LEU A 47 8.88 3.37 -12.36
N ASN A 48 8.43 4.51 -11.83
CA ASN A 48 9.28 5.63 -11.39
C ASN A 48 9.15 5.94 -9.90
N LEU A 49 8.60 5.02 -9.09
CA LEU A 49 8.49 5.21 -7.65
C LEU A 49 9.87 5.44 -7.03
N VAL A 50 10.00 6.55 -6.31
CA VAL A 50 11.25 6.90 -5.61
C VAL A 50 11.32 6.21 -4.24
N ALA A 51 10.16 5.96 -3.63
CA ALA A 51 10.04 5.28 -2.36
C ALA A 51 8.70 4.53 -2.27
N PHE A 52 8.70 3.39 -1.58
CA PHE A 52 7.54 2.55 -1.35
C PHE A 52 7.66 1.85 0.01
N SER A 53 6.55 1.79 0.74
CA SER A 53 6.43 1.09 2.01
C SER A 53 5.02 0.54 2.17
N LEU A 54 4.92 -0.73 2.57
CA LEU A 54 3.67 -1.39 2.91
C LEU A 54 3.76 -1.94 4.34
N LEU A 55 2.90 -1.47 5.23
CA LEU A 55 2.88 -1.86 6.64
C LEU A 55 1.56 -2.55 6.97
N LYS A 56 1.63 -3.80 7.42
CA LYS A 56 0.46 -4.51 7.94
C LYS A 56 -0.02 -3.83 9.21
N ILE A 57 -1.31 -3.50 9.27
CA ILE A 57 -1.96 -3.00 10.48
C ILE A 57 -2.58 -4.21 11.17
N GLU A 58 -2.01 -4.62 12.31
CA GLU A 58 -2.67 -5.57 13.20
C GLU A 58 -3.81 -4.86 13.90
N ILE A 59 -5.05 -5.25 13.60
CA ILE A 59 -6.21 -4.82 14.37
C ILE A 59 -6.27 -5.76 15.58
N SER A 60 -5.79 -5.29 16.73
CA SER A 60 -5.92 -6.04 17.97
C SER A 60 -7.41 -6.14 18.33
N ASP A 61 -7.93 -7.36 18.50
CA ASP A 61 -9.30 -7.66 18.96
C ASP A 61 -9.61 -7.18 20.40
N GLU A 62 -8.77 -6.34 21.02
CA GLU A 62 -8.91 -5.89 22.41
C GLU A 62 -10.01 -4.84 22.63
N THR A 63 -10.83 -4.53 21.61
CA THR A 63 -11.95 -3.58 21.75
C THR A 63 -13.33 -4.21 21.64
N ILE A 64 -13.44 -5.53 21.90
CA ILE A 64 -14.72 -6.19 22.16
C ILE A 64 -14.71 -6.68 23.61
N ASN A 65 -14.98 -5.77 24.54
CA ASN A 65 -15.43 -6.07 25.90
C ASN A 65 -16.61 -5.15 26.24
#